data_AF-R6N646-F1
#
_entry.id   AF-R6N646-F1
#
_cell.length_a   1.000
_cell.length_b   1.000
_cell.length_c   1.000
_cell.angle_alpha   90.00
_cell.angle_beta   90.00
_cell.angle_gamma   90.00
#
_symmetry.space_group_name_H-M   'P 1'
#
loop_
_entity.id
_entity.type
_entity.pdbx_description
1 polymer ?
#
loop_
_entity_poly.entity_id
_entity_poly.type
_entity_poly.pdbx_seq_one_letter_code
_entity_poly.pdbx_strand_id
1 'polypeptide(L)' 'MELKEKITLDMLTKDSVSVLRQKFVNLGGEDVQVGENVRNAYKNCDEDKSILKEQLSEEYYNAIMAVWEV' A
#
# COMPACT_ATOMS: atom_id res chain seq x y z
N MET A 1 7.92 -8.35 -20.75
CA MET A 1 8.18 -7.38 -19.68
C MET A 1 7.26 -7.72 -18.54
N GLU A 2 7.82 -8.04 -17.37
CA GLU A 2 7.04 -8.33 -16.17
C GLU A 2 6.75 -7.01 -15.46
N LEU A 3 5.46 -6.74 -15.19
CA LEU A 3 5.03 -5.57 -14.42
C LEU A 3 4.96 -5.96 -12.94
N LYS A 4 5.78 -5.32 -12.12
CA LYS A 4 5.79 -5.51 -10.66
C LYS A 4 5.08 -4.33 -10.00
N GLU A 5 4.19 -4.62 -9.05
CA GLU A 5 3.60 -3.61 -8.18
C GLU A 5 4.33 -3.60 -6.84
N LYS A 6 4.71 -2.41 -6.37
CA LYS A 6 5.24 -2.18 -5.03
C LYS A 6 4.25 -1.34 -4.25
N ILE A 7 3.87 -1.83 -3.08
CA ILE A 7 3.04 -1.10 -2.12
C ILE A 7 3.93 -0.62 -0.98
N THR A 8 3.79 0.65 -0.62
CA THR A 8 4.47 1.24 0.54
C THR A 8 3.41 1.79 1.49
N LEU A 9 3.46 1.36 2.75
CA LEU A 9 2.69 1.95 3.84
C LEU A 9 3.51 3.12 4.40
N ASP A 10 3.03 4.33 4.17
CA ASP A 10 3.71 5.58 4.52
C ASP A 10 2.86 6.34 5.55
N MET A 11 3.52 7.16 6.38
CA MET A 11 2.87 7.92 7.45
C MET A 11 1.90 7.08 8.30
N LEU A 12 2.24 5.80 8.53
CA LEU A 12 1.43 4.87 9.33
C LEU A 12 1.50 5.27 10.81
N THR A 13 0.36 5.75 11.32
CA THR A 13 0.15 6.15 12.72
C THR A 13 -1.07 5.41 13.27
N LYS A 14 -1.40 5.63 14.55
CA LYS A 14 -2.62 5.05 15.15
C LYS A 14 -3.93 5.56 14.51
N ASP A 15 -3.90 6.73 13.89
CA ASP A 15 -5.10 7.39 13.37
C ASP A 15 -5.27 7.25 11.86
N SER A 16 -4.18 7.05 11.12
CA SER A 16 -4.21 7.02 9.66
C SER A 16 -3.00 6.33 9.04
N VAL A 17 -3.13 5.97 7.77
CA VAL A 17 -2.06 5.48 6.90
C VAL A 17 -2.20 6.04 5.50
N SER A 18 -1.07 6.27 4.82
CA SER A 18 -1.03 6.56 3.39
C SER A 18 -0.48 5.36 2.63
N VAL A 19 -1.28 4.80 1.73
CA VAL A 19 -0.87 3.68 0.86
C VAL A 19 -0.38 4.25 -0.46
N LEU A 20 0.89 4.06 -0.76
CA LEU A 20 1.51 4.41 -2.03
C LEU A 20 1.67 3.15 -2.89
N ARG A 21 1.14 3.19 -4.11
CA ARG A 21 1.27 2.14 -5.13
C ARG A 21 2.13 2.64 -6.28
N GLN A 22 3.12 1.84 -6.64
CA GLN A 22 4.08 2.12 -7.70
C GLN A 22 4.20 0.89 -8.60
N LYS A 23 4.35 1.12 -9.91
CA LYS A 23 4.52 0.06 -10.90
C LYS A 23 5.92 0.12 -11.49
N PHE A 24 6.55 -1.04 -11.65
CA PHE A 24 7.91 -1.18 -12.15
C PHE A 24 7.96 -2.22 -13.26
N VAL A 25 8.89 -2.05 -14.19
CA VAL A 25 9.25 -3.07 -15.17
C VAL A 25 10.74 -3.35 -15.09
N ASN A 26 11.13 -4.61 -15.24
CA ASN A 26 12.55 -4.96 -15.31
C ASN A 26 13.09 -4.70 -16.73
N LEU A 27 14.07 -3.82 -16.85
CA LEU A 27 14.77 -3.50 -18.10
C LEU A 27 16.26 -3.79 -17.90
N GLY A 28 16.73 -4.92 -18.45
CA GLY A 28 18.15 -5.27 -18.41
C GLY A 28 18.70 -5.51 -16.99
N GLY A 29 17.85 -5.94 -16.05
CA GLY A 29 18.22 -6.18 -14.66
C GLY A 29 17.90 -5.04 -13.70
N GLU A 30 17.52 -3.86 -14.20
CA GLU A 30 17.10 -2.73 -13.37
C GLU A 30 15.58 -2.58 -13.36
N ASP A 31 14.99 -2.40 -12.17
CA ASP A 31 13.56 -2.15 -12.02
C ASP A 31 13.29 -0.65 -12.21
N VAL A 32 12.70 -0.28 -13.36
CA VAL A 32 12.39 1.11 -13.74
C VAL A 32 10.92 1.38 -13.46
N GLN A 33 10.63 2.49 -12.76
CA GLN A 33 9.25 2.90 -12.50
C GLN A 33 8.55 3.29 -13.80
N VAL A 34 7.32 2.83 -13.96
CA VAL A 34 6.43 3.19 -15.08
C VAL A 34 5.11 3.72 -14.56
N GLY A 35 4.62 4.78 -15.20
CA GLY A 35 3.38 5.46 -14.79
C GLY A 35 3.55 6.31 -13.53
N GLU A 36 2.43 6.86 -13.07
CA GLU A 36 2.38 7.76 -11.93
C GLU A 36 2.21 7.02 -10.60
N ASN A 37 2.59 7.69 -9.52
CA ASN A 37 2.32 7.24 -8.16
C ASN A 37 0.81 7.36 -7.88
N VAL A 38 0.21 6.26 -7.40
CA VAL A 38 -1.17 6.30 -6.88
C VAL A 38 -1.07 6.30 -5.36
N ARG A 39 -1.61 7.35 -4.72
CA ARG A 39 -1.59 7.50 -3.27
C ARG A 39 -3.00 7.69 -2.74
N ASN A 40 -3.36 6.85 -1.77
CA ASN A 40 -4.62 6.95 -1.04
C ASN A 40 -4.33 7.06 0.45
N ALA A 41 -5.09 7.90 1.16
CA ALA A 41 -5.00 8.04 2.60
C ALA A 41 -6.25 7.42 3.22
N TYR A 42 -6.05 6.70 4.32
CA TYR A 42 -7.09 6.00 5.05
C TYR A 42 -6.98 6.36 6.53
N LYS A 43 -8.11 6.42 7.21
CA LYS A 43 -8.21 6.67 8.65
C LYS A 43 -8.54 5.37 9.37
N ASN A 44 -8.23 5.32 10.67
CA ASN A 44 -8.61 4.23 11.55
C ASN A 44 -10.13 4.28 11.85
N CYS A 45 -10.95 3.99 10.84
CA CYS A 45 -12.40 3.81 10.95
C CYS A 45 -12.83 2.52 10.24
N ASP A 46 -14.01 2.01 10.58
CA ASP A 46 -14.46 0.68 10.11
C ASP A 46 -14.69 0.62 8.59
N GLU A 47 -15.08 1.74 7.98
CA GLU A 47 -15.24 1.86 6.53
C GLU A 47 -13.89 1.68 5.82
N ASP A 48 -12.87 2.45 6.22
CA ASP A 48 -11.55 2.40 5.62
C ASP A 48 -10.83 1.08 5.91
N LYS A 49 -11.03 0.47 7.09
CA LYS A 49 -10.54 -0.89 7.38
C LYS A 49 -11.09 -1.92 6.40
N SER A 50 -12.38 -1.83 6.08
CA SER A 50 -13.02 -2.73 5.13
C SER A 50 -12.42 -2.56 3.73
N ILE A 51 -12.22 -1.32 3.29
CA ILE A 51 -11.56 -1.02 2.00
C ILE A 51 -10.14 -1.56 1.97
N LEU A 52 -9.35 -1.34 3.03
CA LEU A 52 -7.97 -1.83 3.13
C LEU A 52 -7.91 -3.37 3.06
N LYS A 53 -8.85 -4.06 3.71
CA LYS A 53 -8.93 -5.53 3.69
C LYS A 53 -9.22 -6.09 2.30
N GLU A 54 -10.01 -5.38 1.50
CA GLU A 54 -10.31 -5.76 0.12
C GLU A 54 -9.18 -5.44 -0.85
N GLN A 55 -8.47 -4.32 -0.62
CA GLN A 55 -7.48 -3.80 -1.57
C GLN A 55 -6.04 -4.25 -1.33
N LEU A 56 -5.72 -4.70 -0.12
CA LEU A 56 -4.36 -5.09 0.27
C LEU A 56 -4.27 -6.59 0.50
N SER A 57 -3.06 -7.13 0.34
CA SER A 57 -2.78 -8.47 0.82
C SER A 57 -2.87 -8.52 2.35
N GLU A 58 -3.06 -9.72 2.87
CA GLU A 58 -3.15 -9.97 4.32
C GLU A 58 -1.92 -9.45 5.08
N GLU A 59 -0.73 -9.53 4.48
CA GLU A 59 0.51 -9.01 5.07
C GLU A 59 0.45 -7.49 5.33
N TYR A 60 0.08 -6.69 4.32
CA TYR A 60 -0.02 -5.25 4.48
C TYR A 60 -1.19 -4.87 5.39
N TYR A 61 -2.33 -5.55 5.28
CA TYR A 61 -3.48 -5.30 6.13
C TYR A 61 -3.14 -5.54 7.62
N ASN A 62 -2.52 -6.68 7.93
CA ASN A 62 -2.12 -7.03 9.29
C ASN A 62 -1.08 -6.06 9.85
N ALA A 63 -0.14 -5.57 9.02
CA ALA A 63 0.81 -4.54 9.45
C ALA A 63 0.13 -3.23 9.88
N ILE A 64 -0.93 -2.81 9.17
CA ILE A 64 -1.73 -1.63 9.56
C ILE A 64 -2.48 -1.92 10.87
N MET A 65 -3.17 -3.07 10.96
CA MET A 65 -3.96 -3.42 12.15
C MET A 65 -3.10 -3.51 13.41
N ALA A 66 -1.88 -4.04 13.29
CA ALA A 66 -0.92 -4.11 14.39
C ALA A 66 -0.57 -2.73 14.97
N VAL A 67 -0.48 -1.68 14.13
CA VAL A 67 -0.25 -0.30 14.60
C VAL A 67 -1.54 0.34 15.12
N TRP A 68 -2.68 -0.02 14.56
CA TRP A 68 -3.99 0.49 14.96
C TRP A 68 -4.54 -0.16 16.23
N GLU A 69 -3.82 -1.13 16.80
CA GLU A 69 -4.17 -1.86 18.03
C GLU A 69 -5.52 -2.59 17.92
N VAL A 70 -5.79 -3.17 16.74
CA VAL A 70 -7.00 -3.94 16.40
C VAL A 70 -6.66 -5.38 16.06
#